data_AF-A0A229SH98-F1
#
_entry.id   AF-A0A229SH98-F1
#
_cell.length_a   1.000
_cell.length_b   1.000
_cell.length_c   1.000
_cell.angle_alpha   90.00
_cell.angle_beta   90.00
_cell.angle_gamma   90.00
#
_symmetry.space_group_name_H-M   'P 1'
#
loop_
_entity.id
_entity.type
_entity.pdbx_description
1 polymer ?
#
loop_
_entity_poly.entity_id
_entity_poly.type
_entity_poly.pdbx_seq_one_letter_code
_entity_poly.pdbx_strand_id
1 'polypeptide(L)'
;MLVSLSGVTTRTLHRCADLAAELDRRKVPLSVLYAARTGEGPVTEWVRTRRAHGDSVLLHGYDHRITPTHRAVQLGKRAEFAALPAHEARLRLIAAKAALDANGMAVDGFAPPRWIASEGTVQALREHGFRLCADLVSVRDLVSGEVRRARVQEFGGPSHRTETVRCFALVL
;
A
#
# COMPACT_ATOMS: atom_id res chain seq x y z
N MET A 1 -5.52 9.80 13.45
CA MET A 1 -4.25 9.67 12.69
C MET A 1 -4.11 8.21 12.29
N LEU A 2 -3.72 7.93 11.05
CA LEU A 2 -3.46 6.57 10.54
C LEU A 2 -1.97 6.46 10.23
N VAL A 3 -1.35 5.35 10.60
CA VAL A 3 0.07 5.09 10.29
C VAL A 3 0.15 3.91 9.34
N SER A 4 0.86 4.08 8.23
CA SER A 4 1.13 3.00 7.28
C SER A 4 2.61 2.66 7.27
N LEU A 5 2.95 1.38 7.42
CA LEU A 5 4.33 0.90 7.39
C LEU A 5 4.65 0.28 6.03
N SER A 6 5.68 0.79 5.38
CA SER A 6 6.19 0.30 4.10
C SER A 6 7.65 -0.14 4.23
N GLY A 7 8.19 -0.74 3.17
CA GLY A 7 9.61 -1.13 3.14
C GLY A 7 9.97 -2.28 4.08
N VAL A 8 9.01 -3.13 4.43
CA VAL A 8 9.24 -4.33 5.25
C VAL A 8 10.02 -5.36 4.42
N THR A 9 11.25 -5.61 4.83
CA THR A 9 12.17 -6.58 4.26
C THR A 9 12.79 -7.38 5.38
N THR A 10 13.43 -8.51 5.08
CA THR A 10 14.13 -9.31 6.10
C THR A 10 15.16 -8.48 6.89
N ARG A 11 15.80 -7.49 6.25
CA ARG A 11 16.80 -6.61 6.90
C ARG A 11 16.16 -5.55 7.80
N THR A 12 14.98 -5.06 7.45
CA THR A 12 14.27 -3.99 8.18
C THR A 12 13.25 -4.53 9.17
N LEU A 13 12.96 -5.83 9.15
CA LEU A 13 11.89 -6.47 9.92
C LEU A 13 11.94 -6.18 11.42
N HIS A 14 13.12 -6.22 12.04
CA HIS A 14 13.27 -5.91 13.47
C HIS A 14 12.79 -4.50 13.80
N ARG A 15 13.21 -3.48 13.03
CA ARG A 15 12.78 -2.09 13.24
C ARG A 15 11.29 -1.91 12.99
N CYS A 16 10.76 -2.62 11.98
CA CYS A 16 9.34 -2.63 11.69
C CYS A 16 8.52 -3.20 12.85
N ALA A 17 9.01 -4.29 13.48
CA ALA A 17 8.39 -4.90 14.63
C ALA A 17 8.45 -4.00 15.88
N ASP A 18 9.60 -3.35 16.13
CA ASP A 18 9.77 -2.40 17.25
C ASP A 18 8.80 -1.22 17.13
N LEU A 19 8.67 -0.64 15.93
CA LEU A 19 7.73 0.44 15.66
C LEU A 19 6.28 -0.04 15.86
N ALA A 20 5.92 -1.20 15.32
CA ALA A 20 4.58 -1.76 15.48
C ALA A 20 4.22 -1.95 16.96
N ALA A 21 5.15 -2.49 17.77
CA ALA A 21 4.96 -2.65 19.20
C ALA A 21 4.77 -1.31 19.94
N GLU A 22 5.46 -0.25 19.52
CA GLU A 22 5.26 1.09 20.09
C GLU A 22 3.90 1.69 19.70
N LEU A 23 3.45 1.47 18.46
CA LEU A 23 2.11 1.89 18.03
C LEU A 23 1.01 1.14 18.78
N ASP A 24 1.20 -0.16 19.04
CA ASP A 24 0.29 -0.98 19.86
C ASP A 24 0.19 -0.42 21.28
N ARG A 25 1.32 -0.13 21.93
CA ARG A 25 1.37 0.49 23.28
C ARG A 25 0.60 1.82 23.32
N ARG A 26 0.69 2.62 22.26
CA ARG A 26 0.00 3.92 22.13
C ARG A 26 -1.42 3.81 21.59
N LYS A 27 -1.90 2.61 21.27
CA LYS A 27 -3.20 2.36 20.64
C LYS A 27 -3.40 3.15 19.34
N VAL A 28 -2.33 3.31 18.57
CA VAL A 28 -2.37 3.96 17.25
C VAL A 28 -2.58 2.90 16.18
N PRO A 29 -3.65 2.97 15.37
CA PRO A 29 -3.90 1.99 14.32
C PRO A 29 -2.77 1.95 13.28
N LEU A 30 -2.31 0.74 12.97
CA LEU A 30 -1.30 0.47 11.97
C LEU A 30 -1.92 -0.22 10.75
N SER A 31 -1.46 0.19 9.56
CA SER A 31 -1.65 -0.58 8.34
C SER A 31 -0.31 -0.99 7.73
N VAL A 32 -0.16 -2.21 7.25
CA VAL A 32 1.06 -2.67 6.59
C VAL A 32 0.89 -2.64 5.07
N LEU A 33 1.81 -1.96 4.38
CA LEU A 33 1.88 -1.93 2.92
C LEU A 33 2.72 -3.12 2.46
N TYR A 34 2.06 -4.14 1.92
CA TYR A 34 2.68 -5.41 1.57
C TYR A 34 2.68 -5.62 0.05
N ALA A 35 3.88 -5.73 -0.52
CA ALA A 35 4.03 -6.12 -1.93
C ALA A 35 3.82 -7.63 -2.07
N ALA A 36 2.84 -8.01 -2.91
CA ALA A 36 2.54 -9.41 -3.17
C ALA A 36 3.76 -10.14 -3.75
N ARG A 37 4.05 -11.32 -3.20
CA ARG A 37 5.18 -12.18 -3.53
C ARG A 37 4.82 -13.63 -3.27
N THR A 38 5.42 -14.56 -4.00
CA THR A 38 5.26 -15.98 -3.75
C THR A 38 6.31 -16.47 -2.74
N GLY A 39 5.93 -17.46 -1.93
CA GLY A 39 6.81 -18.13 -0.98
C GLY A 39 6.70 -17.63 0.45
N GLU A 40 7.09 -18.50 1.37
CA GLU A 40 7.11 -18.23 2.80
C GLU A 40 8.39 -17.51 3.23
N GLY A 41 8.34 -16.85 4.38
CA GLY A 41 9.51 -16.21 4.96
C GLY A 41 9.14 -15.34 6.16
N PRO A 42 10.16 -14.83 6.87
CA PRO A 42 9.94 -14.08 8.12
C PRO A 42 9.11 -12.82 7.93
N VAL A 43 9.18 -12.17 6.77
CA VAL A 43 8.33 -10.99 6.45
C VAL A 43 6.89 -11.41 6.26
N THR A 44 6.63 -12.44 5.45
CA THR A 44 5.28 -12.95 5.18
C THR A 44 4.62 -13.43 6.47
N GLU A 45 5.35 -14.17 7.30
CA GLU A 45 4.87 -14.63 8.60
C GLU A 45 4.53 -13.46 9.52
N TRP A 46 5.43 -12.49 9.65
CA TRP A 46 5.17 -11.32 10.48
C TRP A 46 3.94 -10.54 10.03
N VAL A 47 3.74 -10.35 8.72
CA VAL A 47 2.53 -9.70 8.17
C VAL A 47 1.27 -10.50 8.49
N ARG A 48 1.31 -11.84 8.41
CA ARG A 48 0.19 -12.71 8.83
C ARG A 48 -0.14 -12.50 10.30
N THR A 49 0.88 -12.47 11.17
CA THR A 49 0.70 -12.21 12.60
C THR A 49 0.07 -10.85 12.84
N ARG A 50 0.57 -9.77 12.22
CA ARG A 50 -0.02 -8.42 12.35
C ARG A 50 -1.48 -8.37 11.92
N ARG A 51 -1.81 -9.00 10.78
CA ARG A 51 -3.19 -9.13 10.31
C ARG A 51 -4.07 -9.88 11.31
N ALA A 52 -3.59 -11.00 11.86
CA ALA A 52 -4.34 -11.76 12.87
C ALA A 52 -4.59 -10.97 14.16
N HIS A 53 -3.72 -10.01 14.49
CA HIS A 53 -3.91 -9.05 15.58
C HIS A 53 -4.88 -7.89 15.26
N GLY A 54 -5.39 -7.80 14.03
CA GLY A 54 -6.37 -6.81 13.61
C GLY A 54 -5.80 -5.63 12.83
N ASP A 55 -4.51 -5.62 12.50
CA ASP A 55 -3.96 -4.59 11.61
C ASP A 55 -4.46 -4.78 10.18
N SER A 56 -4.72 -3.65 9.51
CA SER A 56 -5.02 -3.65 8.08
C SER A 56 -3.77 -3.98 7.27
N VAL A 57 -3.92 -4.81 6.25
CA VAL A 57 -2.85 -5.06 5.25
C VAL A 57 -3.35 -4.54 3.92
N LEU A 58 -2.60 -3.64 3.29
CA LEU A 58 -2.89 -3.11 1.96
C LEU A 58 -1.90 -3.70 0.96
N LEU A 59 -2.41 -4.10 -0.19
CA LEU A 59 -1.59 -4.51 -1.32
C LEU A 59 -0.84 -3.27 -1.82
N HIS A 60 0.48 -3.37 -1.87
CA HIS A 60 1.37 -2.28 -2.29
C HIS A 60 2.27 -2.70 -3.45
N GLY A 61 1.62 -3.04 -4.55
CA GLY A 61 2.27 -3.52 -5.77
C GLY A 61 2.48 -5.03 -5.79
N TYR A 62 3.00 -5.50 -6.91
CA TYR A 62 3.31 -6.90 -7.15
C TYR A 62 4.78 -7.01 -7.55
N ASP A 63 5.55 -7.86 -6.87
CA ASP A 63 6.94 -8.12 -7.24
C ASP A 63 6.95 -9.04 -8.48
N HIS A 64 6.67 -8.47 -9.64
CA HIS A 64 6.71 -9.19 -10.90
C HIS A 64 8.03 -8.99 -11.64
N ARG A 65 8.58 -10.12 -12.09
CA ARG A 65 9.74 -10.15 -12.98
C ARG A 65 9.41 -9.69 -14.40
N ILE A 66 8.12 -9.62 -14.78
CA ILE A 66 7.67 -9.24 -16.13
C ILE A 66 7.27 -7.75 -16.16
N THR A 67 8.04 -6.97 -16.90
CA THR A 67 7.79 -5.55 -17.17
C THR A 67 6.59 -5.40 -18.15
N PRO A 68 5.72 -4.39 -17.97
CA PRO A 68 4.65 -4.10 -18.93
C PRO A 68 5.12 -3.98 -20.38
N THR A 69 4.30 -4.45 -21.32
CA THR A 69 4.60 -4.52 -22.76
C THR A 69 4.51 -3.15 -23.43
N HIS A 70 3.71 -2.22 -22.90
CA HIS A 70 3.58 -0.87 -23.43
C HIS A 70 4.73 0.05 -22.96
N ARG A 71 5.43 0.67 -23.92
CA ARG A 71 6.57 1.61 -23.75
C ARG A 71 6.31 2.81 -22.82
N ALA A 72 5.08 3.05 -22.37
CA ALA A 72 4.73 4.15 -21.46
C ALA A 72 5.32 3.98 -20.05
N VAL A 73 5.87 2.81 -19.69
CA VAL A 73 6.52 2.57 -18.39
C VAL A 73 8.04 2.78 -18.48
N GLN A 74 8.46 3.86 -19.14
CA GLN A 74 9.83 4.38 -19.01
C GLN A 74 10.13 4.87 -17.57
N LEU A 75 9.10 4.98 -16.72
CA LEU A 75 9.20 5.25 -15.27
C LEU A 75 9.63 4.04 -14.42
N GLY A 76 9.89 2.88 -15.06
CA GLY A 76 10.42 1.68 -14.41
C GLY A 76 9.42 0.95 -13.52
N LYS A 77 9.86 -0.20 -12.99
CA LYS A 77 9.11 -1.15 -12.14
C LYS A 77 8.47 -0.53 -10.86
N ARG A 78 8.66 0.76 -10.59
CA ARG A 78 8.32 1.42 -9.32
C ARG A 78 6.99 2.17 -9.35
N ALA A 79 6.49 2.58 -10.51
CA ALA A 79 5.20 3.26 -10.66
C ALA A 79 4.24 2.42 -11.52
N GLU A 80 4.24 1.10 -11.29
CA GLU A 80 3.67 0.14 -12.22
C GLU A 80 2.17 0.35 -12.47
N PHE A 81 1.42 0.95 -11.53
CA PHE A 81 -0.02 1.22 -11.64
C PHE A 81 -0.37 2.66 -12.05
N ALA A 82 0.63 3.53 -12.22
CA ALA A 82 0.39 4.95 -12.46
C ALA A 82 -0.20 5.26 -13.85
N ALA A 83 0.05 4.39 -14.83
CA ALA A 83 -0.33 4.60 -16.22
C ALA A 83 -1.00 3.39 -16.90
N LEU A 84 -1.40 2.37 -16.13
CA LEU A 84 -1.96 1.15 -16.73
C LEU A 84 -3.39 1.35 -17.23
N PRO A 85 -3.73 0.84 -18.43
CA PRO A 85 -5.11 0.56 -18.80
C PRO A 85 -5.76 -0.46 -17.86
N ALA A 86 -7.09 -0.47 -17.80
CA ALA A 86 -7.84 -1.35 -16.90
C ALA A 86 -7.52 -2.84 -17.08
N HIS A 87 -7.41 -3.31 -18.33
CA HIS A 87 -7.11 -4.72 -18.62
C HIS A 87 -5.72 -5.15 -18.13
N GLU A 88 -4.70 -4.28 -18.24
CA GLU A 88 -3.35 -4.55 -17.74
C GLU A 88 -3.27 -4.50 -16.22
N ALA A 89 -3.96 -3.53 -15.59
CA ALA A 89 -4.06 -3.45 -14.15
C ALA A 89 -4.76 -4.69 -13.58
N ARG A 90 -5.85 -5.13 -14.22
CA ARG A 90 -6.60 -6.35 -13.90
C ARG A 90 -5.71 -7.59 -13.87
N LEU A 91 -4.93 -7.84 -14.93
CA LEU A 91 -4.05 -9.00 -14.97
C LEU A 91 -3.04 -9.01 -13.82
N ARG A 92 -2.50 -7.84 -13.47
CA ARG A 92 -1.56 -7.68 -12.34
C ARG A 92 -2.23 -7.89 -11.00
N LEU A 93 -3.43 -7.35 -10.80
CA LEU A 93 -4.19 -7.53 -9.56
C LEU A 93 -4.57 -9.01 -9.37
N ILE A 94 -4.96 -9.71 -10.44
CA ILE A 94 -5.24 -11.16 -10.39
C ILE A 94 -3.97 -11.92 -9.96
N ALA A 95 -2.82 -11.64 -10.58
CA ALA A 95 -1.57 -12.29 -10.22
C ALA A 95 -1.15 -11.99 -8.77
N ALA A 96 -1.31 -10.74 -8.32
CA ALA A 96 -1.03 -10.33 -6.95
C ALA A 96 -1.94 -11.05 -5.95
N LYS A 97 -3.25 -11.14 -6.22
CA LYS A 97 -4.20 -11.86 -5.37
C LYS A 97 -3.87 -13.34 -5.30
N ALA A 98 -3.55 -13.99 -6.43
CA ALA A 98 -3.14 -15.38 -6.43
C ALA A 98 -1.87 -15.63 -5.57
N ALA A 99 -0.89 -14.72 -5.62
CA ALA A 99 0.30 -14.81 -4.76
C ALA A 99 -0.03 -14.59 -3.27
N LEU A 100 -0.96 -13.71 -2.96
CA LEU A 100 -1.44 -13.49 -1.59
C LEU A 100 -2.24 -14.69 -1.06
N ASP A 101 -3.10 -15.27 -1.89
CA ASP A 101 -3.92 -16.45 -1.58
C ASP A 101 -3.04 -17.67 -1.31
N ALA A 102 -1.98 -17.86 -2.11
CA ALA A 102 -0.98 -18.91 -1.89
C ALA A 102 -0.26 -18.80 -0.53
N ASN A 103 -0.26 -17.61 0.09
CA ASN A 103 0.29 -17.37 1.41
C ASN A 103 -0.80 -17.29 2.52
N GLY A 104 -2.08 -17.50 2.18
CA GLY A 104 -3.19 -17.39 3.12
C GLY A 104 -3.53 -15.96 3.56
N MET A 105 -3.27 -14.94 2.73
CA MET A 105 -3.52 -13.53 3.07
C MET A 105 -4.59 -12.90 2.17
N ALA A 106 -5.83 -12.78 2.64
CA ALA A 106 -6.90 -12.17 1.84
C ALA A 106 -6.95 -10.63 1.96
N VAL A 107 -6.33 -9.88 1.04
CA VAL A 107 -6.30 -8.39 1.12
C VAL A 107 -7.41 -7.75 0.28
N ASP A 108 -8.10 -6.75 0.86
CA ASP A 108 -9.17 -5.97 0.21
C ASP A 108 -8.85 -4.46 0.11
N GLY A 109 -7.68 -4.02 0.58
CA GLY A 109 -7.20 -2.65 0.43
C GLY A 109 -5.98 -2.53 -0.47
N PHE A 110 -5.85 -1.38 -1.13
CA PHE A 110 -4.76 -1.12 -2.07
C PHE A 110 -4.10 0.23 -1.78
N ALA A 111 -2.78 0.28 -1.85
CA ALA A 111 -2.01 1.51 -1.91
C ALA A 111 -1.09 1.41 -3.12
N PRO A 112 -1.24 2.22 -4.19
CA PRO A 112 -0.36 2.13 -5.34
C PRO A 112 1.10 2.40 -4.94
N PRO A 113 2.06 1.62 -5.47
CA PRO A 113 3.46 2.03 -5.45
C PRO A 113 3.61 3.45 -5.98
N ARG A 114 4.43 4.27 -5.31
CA ARG A 114 4.59 5.72 -5.58
C ARG A 114 3.33 6.56 -5.40
N TRP A 115 2.29 5.99 -4.78
CA TRP A 115 1.08 6.70 -4.39
C TRP A 115 0.24 7.23 -5.57
N ILE A 116 0.38 6.63 -6.76
CA ILE A 116 -0.34 7.04 -7.97
C ILE A 116 -1.01 5.83 -8.61
N ALA A 117 -2.33 5.89 -8.78
CA ALA A 117 -3.12 4.91 -9.55
C ALA A 117 -3.76 5.61 -10.75
N SER A 118 -3.67 4.99 -11.93
CA SER A 118 -4.44 5.41 -13.11
C SER A 118 -5.93 5.17 -12.92
N GLU A 119 -6.78 5.86 -13.68
CA GLU A 119 -8.22 5.56 -13.73
C GLU A 119 -8.50 4.09 -14.09
N GLY A 120 -7.73 3.53 -15.03
CA GLY A 120 -7.79 2.11 -15.37
C GLY A 120 -7.47 1.20 -14.18
N THR A 121 -6.49 1.57 -13.34
CA THR A 121 -6.20 0.84 -12.10
C THR A 121 -7.36 0.95 -11.12
N VAL A 122 -7.92 2.14 -10.90
CA VAL A 122 -9.05 2.33 -9.99
C VAL A 122 -10.26 1.51 -10.45
N GLN A 123 -10.55 1.49 -11.76
CA GLN A 123 -11.58 0.62 -12.33
C GLN A 123 -11.30 -0.87 -12.03
N ALA A 124 -10.08 -1.35 -12.33
CA ALA A 124 -9.72 -2.73 -12.09
C ALA A 124 -9.80 -3.11 -10.60
N LEU A 125 -9.44 -2.20 -9.68
CA LEU A 125 -9.58 -2.43 -8.25
C LEU A 125 -11.05 -2.67 -7.85
N ARG A 126 -11.98 -1.85 -8.35
CA ARG A 126 -13.43 -2.02 -8.11
C ARG A 126 -13.93 -3.38 -8.62
N GLU A 127 -13.57 -3.73 -9.86
CA GLU A 127 -13.99 -4.99 -10.50
C GLU A 127 -13.44 -6.24 -9.80
N HIS A 128 -12.31 -6.11 -9.08
CA HIS A 128 -11.63 -7.21 -8.41
C HIS A 128 -11.81 -7.23 -6.90
N GLY A 129 -12.86 -6.58 -6.38
CA GLY A 129 -13.29 -6.72 -4.99
C GLY A 129 -12.38 -6.03 -3.98
N PHE A 130 -11.60 -5.04 -4.40
CA PHE A 130 -10.97 -4.10 -3.45
C PHE A 130 -12.02 -3.11 -2.95
N ARG A 131 -11.96 -2.81 -1.66
CA ARG A 131 -12.88 -1.90 -0.97
C ARG A 131 -12.31 -0.50 -0.81
N LEU A 132 -10.99 -0.36 -0.78
CA LEU A 132 -10.33 0.94 -0.65
C LEU A 132 -9.07 1.07 -1.50
N CYS A 133 -8.80 2.30 -1.95
CA CYS A 133 -7.54 2.71 -2.57
C CYS A 133 -7.00 3.95 -1.84
N ALA A 134 -5.82 3.85 -1.23
CA ALA A 134 -5.14 4.96 -0.56
C ALA A 134 -3.99 5.48 -1.42
N ASP A 135 -4.18 6.63 -2.06
CA ASP A 135 -3.19 7.31 -2.90
C ASP A 135 -2.55 8.52 -2.18
N LEU A 136 -1.77 9.32 -2.90
CA LEU A 136 -0.97 10.41 -2.32
C LEU A 136 -1.83 11.47 -1.63
N VAL A 137 -3.02 11.72 -2.17
CA VAL A 137 -3.87 12.87 -1.83
C VAL A 137 -5.26 12.48 -1.35
N SER A 138 -5.57 11.18 -1.33
CA SER A 138 -6.89 10.70 -0.94
C SER A 138 -6.92 9.24 -0.51
N VAL A 139 -7.95 8.91 0.27
CA VAL A 139 -8.43 7.56 0.48
C VAL A 139 -9.79 7.45 -0.21
N ARG A 140 -9.88 6.54 -1.18
CA ARG A 140 -11.08 6.29 -1.97
C ARG A 140 -11.75 5.02 -1.50
N ASP A 141 -13.00 5.13 -1.08
CA ASP A 141 -13.90 3.98 -0.93
C ASP A 141 -14.34 3.53 -2.33
N LEU A 142 -13.99 2.30 -2.68
CA LEU A 142 -14.26 1.71 -3.99
C LEU A 142 -15.67 1.13 -4.09
N VAL A 143 -16.35 0.93 -2.96
CA VAL A 143 -17.73 0.44 -2.89
C VAL A 143 -18.72 1.59 -2.98
N SER A 144 -18.56 2.63 -2.14
CA SER A 144 -19.46 3.79 -2.12
C SER A 144 -19.07 4.87 -3.14
N GLY A 145 -17.82 4.89 -3.59
CA GLY A 145 -17.28 5.97 -4.42
C GLY A 145 -16.83 7.20 -3.63
N GLU A 146 -17.01 7.22 -2.30
CA GLU A 146 -16.59 8.33 -1.45
C GLU A 146 -15.07 8.56 -1.54
N VAL A 147 -14.66 9.83 -1.61
CA VAL A 147 -13.26 10.23 -1.64
C VAL A 147 -12.97 11.13 -0.45
N ARG A 148 -12.13 10.65 0.46
CA ARG A 148 -11.66 11.44 1.61
C ARG A 148 -10.29 12.00 1.27
N ARG A 149 -10.17 13.32 1.26
CA ARG A 149 -8.87 13.97 1.05
C ARG A 149 -7.95 13.65 2.22
N ALA A 150 -6.74 13.25 1.91
CA ALA A 150 -5.69 12.94 2.87
C ALA A 150 -4.35 13.40 2.29
N ARG A 151 -3.29 13.40 3.08
CA ARG A 151 -1.95 13.64 2.56
C ARG A 151 -0.98 12.70 3.22
N VAL A 152 -0.20 11.99 2.42
CA VAL A 152 0.89 11.15 2.93
C VAL A 152 1.98 12.05 3.48
N GLN A 153 2.43 11.75 4.70
CA GLN A 153 3.59 12.37 5.33
C GLN A 153 4.63 11.30 5.56
N GLU A 154 5.77 11.40 4.87
CA GLU A 154 6.88 10.46 5.01
C GLU A 154 7.89 11.01 6.01
N PHE A 155 8.31 10.17 6.96
CA PHE A 155 9.40 10.50 7.87
C PHE A 155 10.74 10.10 7.21
N GLY A 156 11.60 11.07 6.87
CA GLY A 156 13.00 10.80 6.50
C GLY A 156 13.45 11.07 5.07
N GLY A 157 12.93 12.09 4.38
CA GLY A 157 13.53 12.58 3.13
C GLY A 157 14.88 13.30 3.36
N PRO A 158 15.77 13.38 2.33
CA PRO A 158 17.07 14.06 2.45
C PRO A 158 16.98 15.58 2.70
N SER A 159 15.78 16.16 2.64
CA SER A 159 15.52 17.54 3.02
C SER A 159 14.91 17.60 4.42
N HIS A 160 15.71 17.36 5.46
CA HIS A 160 15.53 18.11 6.69
C HIS A 160 15.93 19.57 6.43
N ARG A 161 15.12 20.29 5.65
CA ARG A 161 14.95 21.71 5.93
C ARG A 161 13.87 21.75 6.99
N THR A 162 14.22 22.34 8.12
CA THR A 162 13.29 22.83 9.14
C THR A 162 12.15 23.60 8.47
N GLU A 163 11.10 22.89 8.05
CA GLU A 163 9.80 23.50 7.83
C GLU A 163 9.11 23.52 9.18
N THR A 164 9.07 24.73 9.73
CA THR A 164 8.24 25.11 10.87
C THR A 164 6.89 24.40 10.76
N VAL A 165 6.59 23.55 11.74
CA VAL A 165 5.30 22.85 11.85
C VAL A 165 4.22 23.91 12.07
N ARG A 166 3.69 24.48 11.00
CA ARG A 166 2.48 25.30 11.07
C ARG A 166 1.31 24.35 10.99
N CYS A 167 0.96 23.79 12.15
CA CYS A 167 -0.33 23.17 12.38
C CYS A 167 -1.41 24.26 12.27
N PHE A 168 -2.01 24.43 11.10
CA PHE A 168 -3.34 25.02 11.00
C PHE A 168 -4.36 23.88 11.13
N ALA A 169 -4.61 23.46 12.37
CA ALA A 169 -5.85 22.77 12.67
C ALA A 169 -6.91 23.85 12.91
N LEU A 170 -7.65 24.19 11.86
CA LEU A 170 -8.90 24.94 11.99
C LEU A 170 -9.96 23.93 12.43
N VAL A 171 -10.33 23.97 13.71
CA VAL A 171 -11.55 23.34 14.19
C VAL A 171 -12.67 24.36 13.94
N LEU A 172 -13.58 24.04 13.03
CA LEU A 172 -14.93 24.61 13.02
C LEU A 172 -15.84 23.66 13.77
#